data_AF-A0A6N6TFP6-F1
#
_entry.id   AF-A0A6N6TFP6-F1
#
_cell.length_a   1.000
_cell.length_b   1.000
_cell.length_c   1.000
_cell.angle_alpha   90.00
_cell.angle_beta   90.00
_cell.angle_gamma   90.00
#
_symmetry.space_group_name_H-M   'P 1'
#
loop_
_entity.id
_entity.type
_entity.pdbx_description
1 polymer ?
#
loop_
_entity_poly.entity_id
_entity_poly.type
_entity_poly.pdbx_seq_one_letter_code
_entity_poly.pdbx_strand_id
1 'polypeptide(L)' 'MYAERLIVETDAQGNLYDLPRLPPNAKVEIIMLVLGEACQPLRRQPPPSIAGKGEILGDIISPIAPEEDWDALR' A
#
# COMPACT_ATOMS: atom_id res chain seq x y z
N MET A 1 8.24 -24.74 -24.00
CA MET A 1 8.96 -23.69 -23.24
C MET A 1 8.20 -23.51 -21.94
N TYR A 2 8.84 -23.66 -20.78
CA TYR A 2 8.21 -23.51 -19.47
C TYR A 2 8.67 -22.16 -18.91
N ALA A 3 7.74 -21.28 -18.54
CA ALA A 3 8.06 -19.95 -18.03
C ALA A 3 7.39 -19.78 -16.66
N GLU A 4 8.19 -19.39 -15.67
CA GLU A 4 7.69 -19.05 -14.34
C GLU A 4 7.54 -17.52 -14.24
N ARG A 5 6.41 -17.07 -13.68
CA ARG A 5 6.15 -15.65 -13.44
C ARG A 5 6.60 -15.30 -12.02
N LEU A 6 7.59 -14.42 -11.91
CA LEU A 6 8.02 -13.81 -10.65
C LEU A 6 7.64 -12.32 -10.65
N ILE A 7 7.07 -11.84 -9.54
CA ILE A 7 6.85 -10.41 -9.30
C ILE A 7 7.89 -9.96 -8.28
N VAL A 8 8.62 -8.91 -8.61
CA VAL A 8 9.69 -8.32 -7.78
C VAL A 8 9.48 -6.82 -7.72
N GLU A 9 9.74 -6.25 -6.55
CA GLU A 9 9.64 -4.81 -6.31
C GLU A 9 10.96 -4.11 -6.60
N THR A 10 10.88 -2.80 -6.85
CA THR A 10 12.04 -1.93 -7.04
C THR A 10 12.17 -0.93 -5.90
N ASP A 11 13.40 -0.55 -5.58
CA ASP A 11 13.69 0.55 -4.67
C ASP A 11 13.46 1.92 -5.34
N ALA A 12 13.72 3.01 -4.60
CA ALA A 12 13.53 4.37 -5.10
C ALA A 12 14.47 4.75 -6.26
N GLN A 13 15.53 3.98 -6.50
CA GLN A 13 16.48 4.17 -7.59
C GLN A 13 16.19 3.24 -8.78
N GLY A 14 15.18 2.38 -8.66
CA GLY A 14 14.78 1.41 -9.69
C GLY A 14 15.54 0.08 -9.63
N ASN A 15 16.30 -0.20 -8.57
CA ASN A 15 16.97 -1.49 -8.42
C ASN A 15 16.00 -2.53 -7.88
N LEU A 16 16.08 -3.76 -8.37
CA LEU A 16 15.32 -4.89 -7.82
C LEU A 16 15.81 -5.21 -6.40
N TYR A 17 14.89 -5.44 -5.47
CA TYR A 17 15.25 -5.84 -4.10
C TYR A 17 15.97 -7.18 -4.03
N ASP A 18 15.50 -8.15 -4.82
CA ASP A 18 16.11 -9.48 -4.84
C ASP A 18 16.01 -10.10 -6.24
N LEU A 19 17.09 -10.76 -6.66
CA LEU A 19 17.17 -11.45 -7.94
C LEU A 19 17.11 -12.96 -7.68
N PRO A 20 16.21 -13.70 -8.34
CA PRO A 20 16.12 -15.14 -8.14
C PRO A 20 17.42 -15.82 -8.55
N ARG A 21 17.78 -16.89 -7.84
CA ARG A 21 18.94 -17.70 -8.17
C ARG A 21 18.69 -18.48 -9.46
N LEU A 22 19.45 -18.18 -10.50
CA LEU A 22 19.35 -18.86 -11.79
C LEU A 22 20.17 -20.16 -11.85
N PRO A 23 19.81 -21.11 -12.74
CA PRO A 23 20.58 -22.34 -12.93
C PRO A 23 22.01 -22.06 -13.43
N PRO A 24 23.01 -22.86 -12.99
CA PRO A 24 24.38 -22.68 -13.46
C PRO A 24 24.51 -23.02 -14.95
N ASN A 25 25.31 -22.22 -15.68
CA ASN A 25 25.64 -22.41 -17.10
C ASN A 25 24.44 -22.45 -18.06
N ALA A 26 23.30 -21.86 -17.70
CA ALA A 26 22.11 -21.78 -18.56
C ALA A 26 22.07 -20.49 -19.38
N LYS A 27 21.48 -20.56 -20.59
CA LYS A 27 21.03 -19.38 -21.33
C LYS A 27 19.61 -19.06 -20.90
N VAL A 28 19.40 -17.84 -20.39
CA VAL A 28 18.12 -17.40 -19.84
C VAL A 28 17.66 -16.16 -20.60
N GLU A 29 16.39 -16.15 -21.01
CA GLU A 29 15.70 -14.98 -21.56
C GLU A 29 14.82 -14.39 -20.46
N ILE A 30 14.96 -13.09 -20.20
CA ILE A 30 14.20 -12.38 -19.15
C ILE A 30 13.33 -11.34 -19.83
N ILE A 31 12.03 -11.37 -19.54
CA ILE A 31 11.05 -10.39 -20.00
C ILE A 31 10.60 -9.59 -18.76
N MET A 32 10.84 -8.29 -18.75
CA MET A 32 10.43 -7.41 -17.65
C MET A 32 9.18 -6.62 -18.03
N LEU A 33 8.20 -6.58 -17.12
CA LEU A 33 6.95 -5.84 -17.28
C LEU A 33 6.75 -4.94 -16.06
N VAL A 34 6.68 -3.63 -16.28
CA VAL A 34 6.32 -2.66 -15.23
C VAL A 34 4.82 -2.73 -15.00
N LEU A 35 4.40 -3.28 -13.86
CA LEU A 35 2.97 -3.47 -13.52
C LEU A 35 2.30 -2.19 -12.99
N GLY A 36 3.09 -1.18 -12.64
CA GLY A 36 2.64 0.12 -12.15
C GLY A 36 3.77 0.86 -11.45
N GLU A 37 3.67 2.18 -11.34
CA GLU A 37 4.54 2.97 -10.48
C GLU A 37 3.90 3.00 -9.09
N ALA A 38 4.67 2.65 -8.06
CA ALA A 38 4.22 2.79 -6.67
C ALA A 38 4.15 4.27 -6.29
N CYS A 39 3.16 5.00 -6.82
CA CYS A 39 2.69 6.21 -6.19
C CYS A 39 2.14 5.78 -4.84
N GLN A 40 2.93 5.96 -3.77
CA GLN A 40 2.37 5.88 -2.43
C GLN A 40 1.11 6.76 -2.43
N PRO A 41 -0.08 6.23 -2.12
CA PRO A 41 -1.25 7.06 -2.07
C PRO A 41 -0.95 8.17 -1.07
N LEU A 42 -0.97 9.41 -1.54
CA LEU A 42 -0.70 10.61 -0.75
C LEU A 42 -1.78 10.66 0.35
N ARG A 43 -1.52 10.00 1.49
CA ARG A 43 -2.43 10.06 2.63
C ARG A 43 -2.44 11.51 3.08
N ARG A 44 -3.62 12.13 3.05
CA ARG A 44 -3.80 13.52 3.51
C ARG A 44 -3.31 13.59 4.95
N GLN A 45 -2.27 14.38 5.18
CA GLN A 45 -1.79 14.66 6.53
C GLN A 45 -2.40 15.96 7.03
N PRO A 46 -2.71 16.07 8.32
CA PRO A 46 -3.05 17.35 8.92
C PRO A 46 -1.90 18.36 8.73
N PRO A 47 -2.17 19.66 8.66
CA PRO A 47 -1.14 20.69 8.67
C PRO A 47 -0.20 20.56 9.89
N PRO A 48 1.08 20.94 9.78
CA PRO A 48 2.03 20.90 10.91
C PRO A 48 1.56 21.67 12.15
N SER A 49 0.70 22.68 11.97
CA SER A 49 0.14 23.46 13.08
C SER A 49 -0.73 22.63 14.02
N ILE A 50 -1.33 21.54 13.55
CA ILE A 50 -2.29 20.71 14.33
C ILE A 50 -1.94 19.22 14.39
N ALA A 51 -1.04 18.73 13.54
CA ALA A 51 -0.64 17.32 13.54
C ALA A 51 -0.10 16.90 14.92
N GLY A 52 -0.67 15.83 15.48
CA GLY A 52 -0.26 15.26 16.77
C GLY A 52 -0.64 16.06 18.01
N LYS A 53 -1.38 17.17 17.86
CA LYS A 53 -1.79 18.04 18.99
C LYS A 53 -3.21 17.80 19.49
N GLY A 54 -3.98 16.96 18.81
CA GLY A 54 -5.33 16.60 19.23
C GLY A 54 -5.31 15.62 20.39
N GLU A 55 -6.20 15.83 21.36
CA GLU A 55 -6.46 14.91 22.46
C GLU A 55 -7.91 14.43 22.35
N ILE A 56 -8.13 13.14 22.64
CA ILE A 56 -9.47 12.56 22.67
C ILE A 56 -10.01 12.75 24.10
N LEU A 57 -11.01 13.62 24.25
CA LEU A 57 -11.60 13.96 25.55
C LEU A 57 -12.74 13.02 25.99
N GLY A 58 -13.13 12.06 25.17
CA GLY A 58 -14.27 11.18 25.42
C GLY A 58 -14.32 10.01 24.45
N ASP A 59 -15.40 9.25 24.51
CA ASP A 59 -15.61 8.14 23.57
C ASP A 59 -15.92 8.69 22.17
N ILE A 60 -15.11 8.27 21.20
CA ILE A 60 -15.26 8.63 19.77
C ILE A 60 -15.67 7.44 18.91
N ILE A 61 -15.81 6.27 19.52
CA ILE A 61 -16.17 5.02 18.86
C ILE A 61 -17.66 4.78 18.99
N SER A 62 -18.23 5.02 20.18
CA SER A 62 -19.65 4.79 20.41
C SER A 62 -20.53 5.82 19.68
N PRO A 63 -21.69 5.39 19.15
CA PRO A 63 -22.68 6.30 18.59
C PRO A 63 -23.15 7.32 19.63
N ILE A 64 -23.20 8.59 19.23
CA ILE A 64 -23.73 9.67 20.08
C ILE A 64 -25.26 9.57 20.24
N ALA A 65 -25.95 8.97 19.27
CA ALA A 65 -27.38 8.82 19.22
C ALA A 65 -27.77 7.34 19.30
N PRO A 66 -28.86 7.00 20.00
CA PRO A 66 -29.36 5.63 20.09
C PRO A 66 -29.85 5.15 18.72
N GLU A 67 -29.89 3.83 18.51
CA GLU A 67 -30.17 3.21 17.22
C GLU A 67 -31.56 3.58 16.67
N GLU A 68 -32.54 3.80 17.55
CA GLU A 68 -33.90 4.17 17.17
C GLU A 68 -33.99 5.55 16.48
N ASP A 69 -32.99 6.41 16.73
CA ASP A 69 -32.89 7.75 16.15
C ASP A 69 -32.13 7.75 14.81
N TRP A 70 -31.69 6.58 14.31
CA TRP A 70 -30.93 6.49 13.05
C TRP A 70 -31.87 6.49 11.84
N ASP A 71 -31.90 7.59 11.10
CA ASP A 71 -32.70 7.74 9.88
C ASP A 71 -32.03 7.09 8.64
N ALA A 72 -31.46 5.88 8.81
CA ALA A 72 -30.61 5.26 7.81
C ALA A 72 -31.36 4.66 6.61
N LEU A 73 -32.69 4.48 6.70
CA LEU A 73 -33.51 3.77 5.70
C LEU A 73 -34.90 4.39 5.47
N ARG A 74 -35.09 5.67 5.73
CA ARG A 74 -36.36 6.37 5.47
C ARG A 74 -36.42 7.03 4.10
#